data_AF-A0A841BAQ9-F1
#
_entry.id   AF-A0A841BAQ9-F1
#
_cell.length_a   1.000
_cell.length_b   1.000
_cell.length_c   1.000
_cell.angle_alpha   90.00
_cell.angle_beta   90.00
_cell.angle_gamma   90.00
#
_symmetry.space_group_name_H-M   'P 1'
#
loop_
_entity.id
_entity.type
_entity.pdbx_description
1 polymer ?
#
loop_
_entity_poly.entity_id
_entity_poly.type
_entity_poly.pdbx_seq_one_letter_code
_entity_poly.pdbx_strand_id
1 'polypeptide(L)'
;MFDERIVADHVSPAAKPKIRVLFYTDFIGLKGGGGFALGILRDVILANQPFFAQFEIDLINRHEGGHAARKLTPAVLGGYEQVWFFGLLQSNMPGEPENELVDAEVAALRAWMDAGGGVLITGDHSNPRPPGADPSLPEYLNLGRALGHRVPRAGELRVWNDRPDSSIEFSHNTHQPDPWGNDLNDVIPNDFDPYPQELILRKRLGRPHPLFQGRRGPITIFPDHMHEGQLLIPERFPAEVWPSGRTGQPKPEIVAQGTDKRNGQVYGVSTVYDGAAAGVGRIVADATWHHYFDINLWGFQKGGEVLDKLTEYYVNLTLWLAPKSIKLEVNAQLLYWLSHNLSLRAVLPEGFRVPGSTAAGLVREVAGQGVLDDLVWPLEGTPAAPVELLLGGVVKESVAALSGADVEAFDTTGVIERGLRAGAEEYAAELRTALGDVEGLSEFISQGIR
;
A
#
# COMPACT_ATOMS: atom_id res chain seq x y z
N MET A 1 -9.96 -6.13 14.19
CA MET A 1 -9.80 -7.57 14.53
C MET A 1 -10.76 -8.38 13.65
N PHE A 2 -10.31 -9.50 13.07
CA PHE A 2 -11.14 -10.35 12.21
C PHE A 2 -12.30 -10.96 13.00
N ASP A 3 -13.48 -11.10 12.39
CA ASP A 3 -14.52 -11.94 12.99
C ASP A 3 -14.13 -13.41 12.78
N GLU A 4 -13.59 -14.02 13.83
CA GLU A 4 -13.16 -15.42 13.82
C GLU A 4 -14.28 -16.38 13.39
N ARG A 5 -15.55 -16.00 13.57
CA ARG A 5 -16.71 -16.82 13.17
C ARG A 5 -16.82 -16.96 11.65
N ILE A 6 -16.29 -16.00 10.90
CA ILE A 6 -16.32 -15.99 9.43
C ILE A 6 -15.14 -16.78 8.87
N VAL A 7 -14.01 -16.77 9.60
CA VAL A 7 -12.79 -17.50 9.24
C VAL A 7 -12.83 -18.96 9.70
N ALA A 8 -13.72 -19.32 10.63
CA ALA A 8 -13.82 -20.66 11.22
C ALA A 8 -14.04 -21.79 10.19
N ASP A 9 -14.52 -21.46 8.99
CA ASP A 9 -14.65 -22.41 7.90
C ASP A 9 -13.29 -22.68 7.22
N HIS A 10 -12.72 -23.85 7.46
CA HIS A 10 -11.71 -24.53 6.62
C HIS A 10 -10.63 -23.64 5.97
N VAL A 11 -9.74 -23.07 6.79
CA VAL A 11 -8.49 -22.47 6.30
C VAL A 11 -7.63 -23.55 5.63
N SER A 12 -6.91 -23.19 4.56
CA SER A 12 -5.99 -24.11 3.88
C SER A 12 -4.97 -24.69 4.85
N PRO A 13 -4.68 -26.01 4.76
CA PRO A 13 -3.57 -26.60 5.51
C PRO A 13 -2.21 -26.20 4.94
N ALA A 14 -2.14 -25.64 3.74
CA ALA A 14 -0.90 -25.19 3.12
C ALA A 14 -0.25 -24.06 3.93
N ALA A 15 1.07 -23.95 3.82
CA ALA A 15 1.81 -22.86 4.44
C ALA A 15 1.31 -21.51 3.91
N LYS A 16 1.12 -20.53 4.81
CA LYS A 16 0.74 -19.18 4.41
C LYS A 16 1.88 -18.53 3.63
N PRO A 17 1.60 -17.78 2.56
CA PRO A 17 2.60 -16.97 1.89
C PRO A 17 3.19 -15.97 2.88
N LYS A 18 4.52 -15.89 2.88
CA LYS A 18 5.26 -14.96 3.74
C LYS A 18 5.46 -13.63 3.03
N ILE A 19 5.19 -12.55 3.75
CA ILE A 19 5.51 -11.18 3.34
C ILE A 19 6.55 -10.65 4.32
N ARG A 20 7.82 -10.67 3.91
CA ARG A 20 8.95 -10.19 4.71
C ARG A 20 9.23 -8.75 4.36
N VAL A 21 9.16 -7.89 5.38
CA VAL A 21 9.38 -6.46 5.28
C VAL A 21 10.67 -6.10 6.00
N LEU A 22 11.54 -5.37 5.31
CA LEU A 22 12.74 -4.80 5.91
C LEU A 22 12.49 -3.34 6.27
N PHE A 23 12.49 -3.02 7.56
CA PHE A 23 12.63 -1.64 8.03
C PHE A 23 14.11 -1.26 7.94
N TYR A 24 14.45 -0.39 7.00
CA TYR A 24 15.83 0.01 6.71
C TYR A 24 16.09 1.44 7.18
N THR A 25 17.08 1.61 8.05
CA THR A 25 17.31 2.88 8.76
C THR A 25 18.77 3.31 8.74
N ASP A 26 19.03 4.59 8.99
CA ASP A 26 20.38 5.16 9.15
C ASP A 26 20.64 5.74 10.55
N PHE A 27 19.64 5.73 11.43
CA PHE A 27 19.77 6.18 12.80
C PHE A 27 19.69 5.05 13.82
N ILE A 28 20.63 5.03 14.77
CA ILE A 28 20.68 4.03 15.83
C ILE A 28 19.60 4.34 16.86
N GLY A 29 18.99 3.31 17.45
CA GLY A 29 18.01 3.47 18.53
C GLY A 29 16.55 3.43 18.09
N LEU A 30 16.26 3.21 16.81
CA LEU A 30 14.89 3.01 16.31
C LEU A 30 14.30 1.63 16.66
N LYS A 31 15.04 0.78 17.39
CA LYS A 31 14.60 -0.53 17.89
C LYS A 31 13.98 -0.36 19.29
N GLY A 32 12.90 -1.09 19.58
CA GLY A 32 12.24 -1.08 20.89
C GLY A 32 10.86 -0.41 20.84
N GLY A 33 10.27 -0.14 22.00
CA GLY A 33 8.98 0.52 22.13
C GLY A 33 9.10 1.89 22.82
N GLY A 34 8.45 2.90 22.25
CA GLY A 34 8.33 4.24 22.80
C GLY A 34 9.30 5.27 22.21
N GLY A 35 8.88 6.54 22.21
CA GLY A 35 9.67 7.65 21.67
C GLY A 35 9.95 7.47 20.18
N PHE A 36 11.20 7.69 19.79
CA PHE A 36 11.60 7.70 18.40
C PHE A 36 11.98 6.29 17.90
N ALA A 37 11.00 5.39 17.91
CA ALA A 37 11.16 3.98 17.59
C ALA A 37 10.04 3.48 16.66
N LEU A 38 10.15 2.22 16.20
CA LEU A 38 9.20 1.57 15.29
C LEU A 38 8.48 0.36 15.93
N GLY A 39 8.49 0.26 17.25
CA GLY A 39 7.97 -0.89 17.98
C GLY A 39 6.46 -1.04 17.88
N ILE A 40 5.73 0.05 18.09
CA ILE A 40 4.27 0.07 17.99
C ILE A 40 3.85 -0.32 16.58
N LEU A 41 4.44 0.30 15.54
CA LEU A 41 4.16 -0.04 14.14
C LEU A 41 4.35 -1.54 13.86
N ARG A 42 5.50 -2.08 14.25
CA ARG A 42 5.81 -3.50 14.07
C ARG A 42 4.80 -4.38 14.78
N ASP A 43 4.50 -4.07 16.04
CA ASP A 43 3.62 -4.89 16.87
C ASP A 43 2.17 -4.86 16.36
N VAL A 44 1.67 -3.70 15.91
CA VAL A 44 0.30 -3.62 15.36
C VAL A 44 0.17 -4.37 14.04
N ILE A 45 1.18 -4.34 13.16
CA ILE A 45 1.17 -5.12 11.90
C ILE A 45 1.18 -6.62 12.21
N LEU A 46 2.10 -7.09 13.05
CA LEU A 46 2.24 -8.51 13.36
C LEU A 46 1.02 -9.08 14.12
N ALA A 47 0.43 -8.28 15.02
CA ALA A 47 -0.77 -8.67 15.76
C ALA A 47 -2.04 -8.70 14.89
N ASN A 48 -2.04 -8.05 13.72
CA ASN A 48 -3.22 -7.93 12.84
C ASN A 48 -3.01 -8.54 11.44
N GLN A 49 -2.03 -9.44 11.30
CA GLN A 49 -1.85 -10.18 10.05
C GLN A 49 -3.10 -10.98 9.68
N PRO A 50 -3.48 -11.04 8.39
CA PRO A 50 -4.66 -11.77 7.94
C PRO A 50 -4.48 -13.29 8.04
N PHE A 51 -5.57 -14.04 8.05
CA PHE A 51 -5.48 -15.50 8.13
C PHE A 51 -4.81 -16.14 6.90
N PHE A 52 -4.79 -15.46 5.76
CA PHE A 52 -4.30 -15.94 4.46
C PHE A 52 -2.86 -15.51 4.13
N ALA A 53 -2.18 -14.78 5.02
CA ALA A 53 -0.77 -14.40 4.85
C ALA A 53 -0.04 -14.42 6.19
N GLN A 54 1.28 -14.54 6.14
CA GLN A 54 2.14 -14.39 7.32
C GLN A 54 3.06 -13.19 7.13
N PHE A 55 3.08 -12.29 8.10
CA PHE A 55 3.96 -11.11 8.07
C PHE A 55 5.21 -11.36 8.92
N GLU A 56 6.35 -10.95 8.39
CA GLU A 56 7.64 -10.95 9.08
C GLU A 56 8.29 -9.57 8.91
N ILE A 57 8.81 -8.99 10.00
CA ILE A 57 9.40 -7.65 9.98
C ILE A 57 10.76 -7.70 10.67
N ASP A 58 11.79 -7.37 9.90
CA ASP A 58 13.14 -7.15 10.41
C ASP A 58 13.49 -5.66 10.38
N LEU A 59 14.41 -5.25 11.26
CA LEU A 59 14.96 -3.90 11.28
C LEU A 59 16.47 -3.97 11.14
N ILE A 60 17.00 -3.34 10.08
CA ILE A 60 18.43 -3.16 9.85
C ILE A 60 18.75 -1.68 9.87
N ASN A 61 19.69 -1.30 10.73
CA ASN A 61 20.35 -0.01 10.64
C ASN A 61 21.62 -0.17 9.79
N ARG A 62 21.80 0.68 8.77
CA ARG A 62 22.92 0.58 7.82
C ARG A 62 24.30 0.74 8.46
N HIS A 63 24.40 1.45 9.59
CA HIS A 63 25.62 1.71 10.33
C HIS A 63 25.84 0.75 11.53
N GLU A 64 24.96 -0.25 11.72
CA GLU A 64 25.10 -1.23 12.79
C GLU A 64 26.34 -2.12 12.56
N GLY A 65 27.31 -2.03 13.48
CA GLY A 65 28.60 -2.72 13.35
C GLY A 65 29.69 -1.92 12.63
N GLY A 66 29.44 -0.65 12.32
CA GLY A 66 30.40 0.26 11.69
C GLY A 66 29.76 1.08 10.57
N HIS A 67 30.43 2.17 10.15
CA HIS A 67 29.93 3.05 9.11
C HIS A 67 29.58 2.28 7.82
N ALA A 68 28.31 2.33 7.43
CA ALA A 68 27.75 1.60 6.29
C ALA A 68 28.11 0.09 6.25
N ALA A 69 28.20 -0.56 7.42
CA ALA A 69 28.50 -1.98 7.50
C ALA A 69 27.37 -2.89 6.98
N ARG A 70 26.13 -2.39 6.93
CA ARG A 70 24.93 -3.14 6.55
C ARG A 70 24.26 -2.58 5.30
N LYS A 71 25.01 -2.51 4.21
CA LYS A 71 24.55 -2.04 2.89
C LYS A 71 23.48 -2.95 2.26
N LEU A 72 22.66 -2.38 1.40
CA LEU A 72 21.66 -3.10 0.60
C LEU A 72 22.33 -3.84 -0.55
N THR A 73 22.77 -5.06 -0.27
CA THR A 73 23.29 -5.98 -1.29
C THR A 73 22.17 -6.83 -1.90
N PRO A 74 22.38 -7.46 -3.07
CA PRO A 74 21.41 -8.42 -3.61
C PRO A 74 21.05 -9.54 -2.63
N ALA A 75 22.00 -9.99 -1.80
CA ALA A 75 21.75 -11.03 -0.80
C ALA A 75 20.83 -10.55 0.32
N VAL A 76 20.99 -9.30 0.77
CA VAL A 76 20.07 -8.69 1.76
C VAL A 76 18.69 -8.51 1.14
N LEU A 77 18.61 -7.88 -0.03
CA LEU A 77 17.33 -7.59 -0.71
C LEU A 77 16.56 -8.86 -1.08
N GLY A 78 17.25 -9.92 -1.52
CA GLY A 78 16.63 -11.22 -1.83
C GLY A 78 15.99 -11.92 -0.63
N GLY A 79 16.24 -11.46 0.59
CA GLY A 79 15.58 -11.92 1.81
C GLY A 79 14.20 -11.29 2.04
N TYR A 80 13.80 -10.26 1.28
CA TYR A 80 12.61 -9.46 1.55
C TYR A 80 11.77 -9.19 0.31
N GLU A 81 10.46 -9.14 0.52
CA GLU A 81 9.48 -8.72 -0.48
C GLU A 81 9.34 -7.19 -0.52
N GLN A 82 9.66 -6.53 0.59
CA GLN A 82 9.50 -5.08 0.75
C GLN A 82 10.65 -4.45 1.54
N VAL A 83 10.97 -3.20 1.21
CA VAL A 83 11.88 -2.36 1.98
C VAL A 83 11.20 -1.04 2.32
N TRP A 84 11.12 -0.73 3.61
CA TRP A 84 10.53 0.48 4.15
C TRP A 84 11.65 1.34 4.73
N PHE A 85 11.90 2.48 4.11
CA PHE A 85 13.00 3.36 4.44
C PHE A 85 12.57 4.38 5.49
N PHE A 86 13.26 4.38 6.63
CA PHE A 86 13.12 5.36 7.72
C PHE A 86 14.47 6.01 7.99
N GLY A 87 14.77 7.06 7.22
CA GLY A 87 16.05 7.77 7.29
C GLY A 87 15.95 9.11 8.01
N LEU A 88 17.04 9.47 8.68
CA LEU A 88 17.22 10.76 9.35
C LEU A 88 18.39 11.55 8.76
N LEU A 89 19.45 10.88 8.30
CA LEU A 89 20.65 11.57 7.84
C LEU A 89 20.39 12.33 6.53
N GLN A 90 21.05 13.47 6.37
CA GLN A 90 20.82 14.40 5.26
C GLN A 90 21.79 14.20 4.08
N SER A 91 23.04 13.86 4.34
CA SER A 91 24.09 13.70 3.31
C SER A 91 25.29 12.90 3.81
N ASN A 92 26.21 12.61 2.88
CA ASN A 92 27.58 12.21 3.23
C ASN A 92 28.28 13.31 4.04
N MET A 93 29.13 12.90 4.98
CA MET A 93 29.90 13.80 5.84
C MET A 93 31.40 13.47 5.76
N PRO A 94 32.29 14.43 6.08
CA PRO A 94 33.71 14.12 6.25
C PRO A 94 33.91 13.04 7.31
N GLY A 95 34.58 11.94 6.94
CA GLY A 95 34.76 10.76 7.80
C GLY A 95 33.63 9.72 7.71
N GLU A 96 32.50 10.07 7.10
CA GLU A 96 31.33 9.20 6.89
C GLU A 96 30.83 9.31 5.42
N PRO A 97 31.66 8.91 4.44
CA PRO A 97 31.40 9.14 3.01
C PRO A 97 30.31 8.25 2.40
N GLU A 98 29.59 7.50 3.24
CA GLU A 98 28.60 6.49 2.84
C GLU A 98 27.39 6.56 3.79
N ASN A 99 26.96 7.77 4.14
CA ASN A 99 25.62 7.99 4.68
C ASN A 99 24.58 7.86 3.55
N GLU A 100 24.96 8.25 2.34
CA GLU A 100 24.17 8.06 1.14
C GLU A 100 24.31 6.63 0.59
N LEU A 101 23.28 6.13 -0.09
CA LEU A 101 23.38 4.87 -0.83
C LEU A 101 24.46 4.98 -1.91
N VAL A 102 25.33 3.98 -2.03
CA VAL A 102 26.36 3.95 -3.09
C VAL A 102 25.82 3.35 -4.38
N ASP A 103 26.53 3.53 -5.51
CA ASP A 103 26.07 3.08 -6.83
C ASP A 103 25.72 1.59 -6.89
N ALA A 104 26.50 0.76 -6.18
CA ALA A 104 26.24 -0.68 -6.10
C ALA A 104 24.91 -1.00 -5.38
N GLU A 105 24.56 -0.25 -4.33
CA GLU A 105 23.28 -0.41 -3.62
C GLU A 105 22.12 0.08 -4.49
N VAL A 106 22.29 1.21 -5.18
CA VAL A 106 21.28 1.75 -6.10
C VAL A 106 21.01 0.78 -7.26
N ALA A 107 22.06 0.17 -7.81
CA ALA A 107 21.94 -0.85 -8.85
C ALA A 107 21.23 -2.12 -8.34
N ALA A 108 21.57 -2.59 -7.13
CA ALA A 108 20.93 -3.74 -6.51
C ALA A 108 19.44 -3.48 -6.22
N LEU A 109 19.12 -2.29 -5.68
CA LEU A 109 17.75 -1.84 -5.47
C LEU A 109 16.97 -1.76 -6.78
N ARG A 110 17.56 -1.20 -7.84
CA ARG A 110 16.88 -1.10 -9.15
C ARG A 110 16.51 -2.49 -9.65
N ALA A 111 17.46 -3.42 -9.67
CA ALA A 111 17.22 -4.79 -10.11
C ALA A 111 16.15 -5.50 -9.27
N TRP A 112 16.18 -5.32 -7.94
CA TRP A 112 15.19 -5.91 -7.03
C TRP A 112 13.79 -5.29 -7.20
N MET A 113 13.68 -3.97 -7.34
CA MET A 113 12.40 -3.31 -7.61
C MET A 113 11.86 -3.66 -9.00
N ASP A 114 12.73 -3.79 -10.01
CA ASP A 114 12.33 -4.25 -11.36
C ASP A 114 11.86 -5.70 -11.36
N ALA A 115 12.34 -6.51 -10.42
CA ALA A 115 11.83 -7.86 -10.16
C ALA A 115 10.55 -7.90 -9.31
N GLY A 116 9.98 -6.74 -8.94
CA GLY A 116 8.70 -6.64 -8.23
C GLY A 116 8.78 -6.18 -6.78
N GLY A 117 9.98 -5.95 -6.22
CA GLY A 117 10.17 -5.53 -4.83
C GLY A 117 9.47 -4.21 -4.49
N GLY A 118 8.67 -4.20 -3.41
CA GLY A 118 7.84 -3.06 -3.01
C GLY A 118 8.56 -2.08 -2.07
N VAL A 119 8.37 -0.78 -2.27
CA VAL A 119 9.04 0.27 -1.47
C VAL A 119 8.04 1.15 -0.74
N LEU A 120 8.27 1.35 0.56
CA LEU A 120 7.82 2.55 1.27
C LEU A 120 9.02 3.49 1.42
N ILE A 121 8.89 4.73 0.95
CA ILE A 121 9.89 5.78 1.17
C ILE A 121 9.31 6.90 2.01
N THR A 122 9.99 7.22 3.11
CA THR A 122 9.66 8.32 4.00
C THR A 122 10.85 9.29 4.09
N GLY A 123 10.59 10.46 4.66
CA GLY A 123 11.57 11.48 5.04
C GLY A 123 10.86 12.43 6.00
N ASP A 124 11.25 13.69 6.11
CA ASP A 124 10.45 14.66 6.87
C ASP A 124 10.58 16.07 6.31
N HIS A 125 10.56 17.14 7.09
CA HIS A 125 11.01 18.47 6.69
C HIS A 125 12.54 18.54 6.44
N SER A 126 12.98 19.68 5.94
CA SER A 126 14.39 20.00 5.79
C SER A 126 14.97 20.77 6.97
N ASN A 127 16.21 20.43 7.30
CA ASN A 127 17.02 21.17 8.25
C ASN A 127 18.16 21.87 7.51
N PRO A 128 18.80 22.88 8.14
CA PRO A 128 20.03 23.44 7.62
C PRO A 128 21.04 22.34 7.31
N ARG A 129 21.77 22.52 6.21
CA ARG A 129 22.82 21.63 5.77
C ARG A 129 23.78 21.38 6.92
N PRO A 130 24.10 20.11 7.25
CA PRO A 130 24.98 19.82 8.38
C PRO A 130 26.32 20.57 8.27
N PRO A 131 26.84 21.15 9.36
CA PRO A 131 28.15 21.78 9.36
C PRO A 131 29.24 20.82 8.85
N GLY A 132 30.01 21.24 7.84
CA GLY A 132 31.07 20.42 7.25
C GLY A 132 30.62 19.49 6.12
N ALA A 133 29.32 19.39 5.82
CA ALA A 133 28.85 18.76 4.59
C ALA A 133 29.41 19.49 3.34
N ASP A 134 29.35 18.83 2.18
CA ASP A 134 29.80 19.40 0.91
C ASP A 134 29.17 20.80 0.68
N PRO A 135 29.96 21.87 0.49
CA PRO A 135 29.43 23.21 0.25
C PRO A 135 28.67 23.37 -1.07
N SER A 136 28.75 22.42 -2.01
CA SER A 136 27.92 22.46 -3.23
C SER A 136 26.49 21.98 -2.99
N LEU A 137 26.19 21.36 -1.85
CA LEU A 137 24.83 20.94 -1.51
C LEU A 137 23.97 22.18 -1.16
N PRO A 138 22.65 22.11 -1.40
CA PRO A 138 21.70 23.14 -0.98
C PRO A 138 21.79 23.47 0.51
N GLU A 139 21.37 24.68 0.87
CA GLU A 139 21.42 25.17 2.26
C GLU A 139 20.50 24.39 3.19
N TYR A 140 19.41 23.82 2.66
CA TYR A 140 18.48 23.00 3.42
C TYR A 140 18.38 21.62 2.78
N LEU A 141 18.48 20.58 3.61
CA LEU A 141 18.42 19.19 3.19
C LEU A 141 17.38 18.45 4.04
N ASN A 142 16.56 17.65 3.37
CA ASN A 142 15.48 16.91 4.00
C ASN A 142 16.01 15.82 4.94
N LEU A 143 15.36 15.62 6.09
CA LEU A 143 15.66 14.46 6.93
C LEU A 143 15.38 13.17 6.16
N GLY A 144 16.32 12.23 6.21
CA GLY A 144 16.27 10.97 5.45
C GLY A 144 16.69 11.07 3.99
N ARG A 145 17.10 12.26 3.52
CA ARG A 145 17.65 12.45 2.18
C ARG A 145 18.78 11.47 1.88
N ALA A 146 19.67 11.20 2.84
CA ALA A 146 20.84 10.37 2.60
C ALA A 146 20.44 8.97 2.12
N LEU A 147 19.46 8.36 2.80
CA LEU A 147 18.89 7.08 2.40
C LEU A 147 17.98 7.17 1.17
N GLY A 148 17.16 8.21 1.08
CA GLY A 148 15.99 8.19 0.21
C GLY A 148 16.20 8.71 -1.21
N HIS A 149 17.01 9.76 -1.40
CA HIS A 149 17.00 10.51 -2.66
C HIS A 149 17.54 9.71 -3.87
N ARG A 150 18.30 8.64 -3.60
CA ARG A 150 18.87 7.75 -4.63
C ARG A 150 18.08 6.46 -4.85
N VAL A 151 16.99 6.23 -4.11
CA VAL A 151 16.18 5.02 -4.29
C VAL A 151 15.50 5.09 -5.68
N PRO A 152 15.72 4.12 -6.58
CA PRO A 152 15.20 4.18 -7.95
C PRO A 152 13.67 4.38 -7.99
N ARG A 153 13.20 5.34 -8.80
CA ARG A 153 11.78 5.82 -8.88
C ARG A 153 11.27 6.46 -7.59
N ALA A 154 11.40 5.79 -6.44
CA ALA A 154 10.84 6.23 -5.16
C ALA A 154 11.47 7.55 -4.68
N GLY A 155 12.77 7.73 -4.90
CA GLY A 155 13.49 8.97 -4.63
C GLY A 155 13.02 10.16 -5.47
N GLU A 156 12.29 9.94 -6.57
CA GLU A 156 11.73 11.05 -7.38
C GLU A 156 10.35 11.51 -6.88
N LEU A 157 9.76 10.81 -5.91
CA LEU A 157 8.40 11.10 -5.40
C LEU A 157 8.39 12.04 -4.18
N ARG A 158 9.55 12.55 -3.77
CA ARG A 158 9.74 13.45 -2.62
C ARG A 158 10.65 14.61 -2.99
N VAL A 159 10.41 15.75 -2.34
CA VAL A 159 11.36 16.85 -2.31
C VAL A 159 12.42 16.53 -1.26
N TRP A 160 13.69 16.47 -1.68
CA TRP A 160 14.81 16.14 -0.80
C TRP A 160 15.71 17.32 -0.46
N ASN A 161 15.60 18.41 -1.22
CA ASN A 161 16.41 19.59 -1.04
C ASN A 161 15.49 20.80 -0.88
N ASP A 162 15.97 21.82 -0.19
CA ASP A 162 15.23 23.04 0.08
C ASP A 162 13.98 22.79 0.94
N ARG A 163 12.93 23.60 0.76
CA ARG A 163 11.74 23.62 1.61
C ARG A 163 10.73 22.52 1.27
N PRO A 164 9.81 22.16 2.19
CA PRO A 164 9.55 22.78 3.50
C PRO A 164 10.66 22.53 4.53
N ASP A 165 10.89 23.51 5.41
CA ASP A 165 11.86 23.42 6.51
C ASP A 165 11.15 23.39 7.89
N SER A 166 11.89 23.30 9.00
CA SER A 166 11.32 23.28 10.35
C SER A 166 10.82 24.64 10.86
N SER A 167 10.94 25.72 10.09
CA SER A 167 10.47 27.03 10.53
C SER A 167 8.95 27.15 10.43
N ILE A 168 8.36 27.94 11.32
CA ILE A 168 6.90 28.17 11.36
C ILE A 168 6.38 28.72 10.02
N GLU A 169 7.17 29.51 9.31
CA GLU A 169 6.76 30.15 8.05
C GLU A 169 6.70 29.16 6.88
N PHE A 170 7.53 28.13 6.89
CA PHE A 170 7.74 27.26 5.72
C PHE A 170 7.53 25.76 5.99
N SER A 171 7.24 25.37 7.23
CA SER A 171 6.87 23.99 7.54
C SER A 171 5.47 23.67 7.07
N HIS A 172 5.14 22.39 7.03
CA HIS A 172 3.77 21.92 6.89
C HIS A 172 3.29 21.37 8.23
N ASN A 173 2.29 22.00 8.84
CA ASN A 173 1.85 21.67 10.18
C ASN A 173 0.43 21.10 10.23
N THR A 174 0.29 19.81 10.51
CA THR A 174 -0.99 19.12 10.59
C THR A 174 -1.53 18.96 12.01
N HIS A 175 -0.84 19.49 13.03
CA HIS A 175 -1.29 19.39 14.42
C HIS A 175 -2.72 19.85 14.56
N GLN A 176 -3.57 19.01 15.16
CA GLN A 176 -4.94 19.42 15.46
C GLN A 176 -4.97 20.34 16.69
N PRO A 177 -5.85 21.35 16.72
CA PRO A 177 -6.13 22.06 17.94
C PRO A 177 -6.70 21.11 18.99
N ASP A 178 -6.02 21.00 20.13
CA ASP A 178 -6.51 20.21 21.25
C ASP A 178 -7.44 21.01 22.19
N PRO A 179 -8.21 20.33 23.07
CA PRO A 179 -9.07 20.99 24.05
C PRO A 179 -8.34 21.73 25.17
N TRP A 180 -7.02 21.54 25.30
CA TRP A 180 -6.20 22.18 26.33
C TRP A 180 -5.65 23.53 25.86
N GLY A 181 -5.75 23.81 24.56
CA GLY A 181 -5.31 25.06 23.94
C GLY A 181 -3.79 25.17 23.83
N ASN A 182 -3.10 24.04 23.66
CA ASN A 182 -1.66 24.06 23.37
C ASN A 182 -1.39 24.78 22.04
N ASP A 183 -0.21 25.40 21.91
CA ASP A 183 0.18 26.05 20.66
C ASP A 183 0.34 24.97 19.59
N LEU A 184 -0.23 25.17 18.40
CA LEU A 184 -0.06 24.25 17.28
C LEU A 184 1.41 24.07 16.89
N ASN A 185 2.26 25.03 17.24
CA ASN A 185 3.70 24.98 16.99
C ASN A 185 4.51 24.31 18.12
N ASP A 186 3.86 23.82 19.16
CA ASP A 186 4.53 23.01 20.17
C ASP A 186 4.64 21.57 19.68
N VAL A 187 5.87 21.04 19.60
CA VAL A 187 6.10 19.62 19.32
C VAL A 187 5.50 18.77 20.44
N ILE A 188 5.74 19.18 21.69
CA ILE A 188 5.25 18.51 22.90
C ILE A 188 4.27 19.47 23.58
N PRO A 189 3.03 19.05 23.84
CA PRO A 189 2.55 17.66 23.89
C PRO A 189 1.96 17.10 22.59
N ASN A 190 1.85 17.89 21.52
CA ASN A 190 1.01 17.56 20.37
C ASN A 190 1.41 16.26 19.66
N ASP A 191 2.71 16.00 19.45
CA ASP A 191 3.19 14.74 18.85
C ASP A 191 2.84 13.50 19.70
N PHE A 192 2.38 13.63 20.96
CA PHE A 192 2.02 12.53 21.86
C PHE A 192 0.52 12.43 22.13
N ASP A 193 -0.27 13.33 21.56
CA ASP A 193 -1.67 13.47 21.90
C ASP A 193 -2.54 12.45 21.13
N PRO A 194 -3.85 12.32 21.46
CA PRO A 194 -4.74 11.37 20.81
C PRO A 194 -5.46 11.96 19.57
N TYR A 195 -5.04 13.09 19.02
CA TYR A 195 -5.74 13.83 17.97
C TYR A 195 -5.09 13.63 16.59
N PRO A 196 -5.62 12.74 15.75
CA PRO A 196 -5.04 12.53 14.43
C PRO A 196 -5.39 13.68 13.47
N GLN A 197 -4.58 13.87 12.43
CA GLN A 197 -4.98 14.71 11.30
C GLN A 197 -6.06 14.05 10.44
N GLU A 198 -6.93 14.87 9.88
CA GLU A 198 -7.92 14.44 8.88
C GLU A 198 -7.37 14.52 7.47
N LEU A 199 -7.60 13.46 6.69
CA LEU A 199 -7.13 13.31 5.32
C LEU A 199 -8.21 13.66 4.30
N ILE A 200 -7.82 14.40 3.26
CA ILE A 200 -8.59 14.56 2.04
C ILE A 200 -8.17 13.43 1.08
N LEU A 201 -9.05 12.43 0.95
CA LEU A 201 -8.79 11.26 0.09
C LEU A 201 -9.17 11.53 -1.36
N ARG A 202 -8.25 11.25 -2.27
CA ARG A 202 -8.56 11.21 -3.70
C ARG A 202 -9.43 9.99 -3.99
N LYS A 203 -10.58 10.21 -4.64
CA LYS A 203 -11.52 9.14 -5.00
C LYS A 203 -11.50 8.89 -6.50
N ARG A 204 -11.39 7.62 -6.90
CA ARG A 204 -11.62 7.14 -8.26
C ARG A 204 -12.91 6.34 -8.27
N LEU A 205 -13.84 6.70 -9.17
CA LEU A 205 -15.17 6.06 -9.24
C LEU A 205 -15.88 6.02 -7.87
N GLY A 206 -15.74 7.09 -7.08
CA GLY A 206 -16.34 7.22 -5.75
C GLY A 206 -15.63 6.49 -4.61
N ARG A 207 -14.52 5.75 -4.88
CA ARG A 207 -13.78 4.99 -3.86
C ARG A 207 -12.38 5.56 -3.64
N PRO A 208 -11.87 5.58 -2.38
CA PRO A 208 -10.48 5.95 -2.13
C PRO A 208 -9.53 4.86 -2.64
N HIS A 209 -8.24 5.16 -2.73
CA HIS A 209 -7.21 4.18 -3.08
C HIS A 209 -7.21 2.98 -2.10
N PRO A 210 -6.89 1.74 -2.54
CA PRO A 210 -6.87 0.55 -1.68
C PRO A 210 -6.18 0.69 -0.33
N LEU A 211 -5.09 1.45 -0.24
CA LEU A 211 -4.42 1.76 1.03
C LEU A 211 -5.35 2.36 2.08
N PHE A 212 -6.30 3.20 1.65
CA PHE A 212 -7.24 3.95 2.49
C PHE A 212 -8.63 3.34 2.52
N GLN A 213 -8.78 2.07 2.12
CA GLN A 213 -10.04 1.33 2.22
C GLN A 213 -10.00 0.45 3.47
N GLY A 214 -10.57 0.94 4.57
CA GLY A 214 -10.77 0.16 5.79
C GLY A 214 -12.01 -0.73 5.70
N ARG A 215 -12.07 -1.77 6.54
CA ARG A 215 -13.21 -2.71 6.59
C ARG A 215 -14.50 -2.04 7.06
N ARG A 216 -14.36 -1.03 7.93
CA ARG A 216 -15.48 -0.25 8.49
C ARG A 216 -15.73 1.06 7.74
N GLY A 217 -15.08 1.26 6.60
CA GLY A 217 -15.16 2.48 5.80
C GLY A 217 -13.77 3.07 5.50
N PRO A 218 -13.72 4.20 4.79
CA PRO A 218 -12.46 4.84 4.43
C PRO A 218 -11.59 5.17 5.65
N ILE A 219 -10.27 4.98 5.50
CA ILE A 219 -9.27 5.42 6.47
C ILE A 219 -8.97 6.88 6.15
N THR A 220 -9.54 7.79 6.94
CA THR A 220 -9.51 9.24 6.67
C THR A 220 -8.59 10.00 7.61
N ILE A 221 -7.62 9.30 8.22
CA ILE A 221 -6.77 9.90 9.26
C ILE A 221 -5.33 9.40 9.16
N PHE A 222 -4.41 10.25 9.59
CA PHE A 222 -3.02 9.92 9.93
C PHE A 222 -2.66 10.51 11.29
N PRO A 223 -1.56 10.07 11.93
CA PRO A 223 -0.97 10.87 13.00
C PRO A 223 -0.66 12.26 12.48
N ASP A 224 -0.84 13.28 13.29
CA ASP A 224 -0.45 14.64 12.94
C ASP A 224 1.03 14.92 13.29
N HIS A 225 1.58 15.95 12.67
CA HIS A 225 2.93 16.43 12.91
C HIS A 225 3.13 17.87 12.38
N MET A 226 3.97 18.67 13.04
CA MET A 226 4.15 20.08 12.66
C MET A 226 5.14 20.39 11.52
N HIS A 227 5.93 19.41 11.10
CA HIS A 227 6.99 19.61 10.11
C HIS A 227 6.99 18.55 9.00
N GLU A 228 5.86 18.35 8.35
CA GLU A 228 5.79 17.39 7.26
C GLU A 228 6.65 17.80 6.05
N GLY A 229 7.18 16.80 5.35
CA GLY A 229 7.86 17.01 4.08
C GLY A 229 6.92 17.38 2.93
N GLN A 230 7.46 17.38 1.72
CA GLN A 230 6.69 17.61 0.49
C GLN A 230 6.86 16.44 -0.48
N LEU A 231 5.74 15.97 -1.02
CA LEU A 231 5.73 14.97 -2.08
C LEU A 231 5.73 15.63 -3.46
N LEU A 232 6.29 14.94 -4.45
CA LEU A 232 6.39 15.40 -5.83
C LEU A 232 5.88 14.33 -6.80
N ILE A 233 5.27 14.78 -7.90
CA ILE A 233 5.02 13.95 -9.08
C ILE A 233 6.00 14.43 -10.16
N PRO A 234 6.88 13.55 -10.68
CA PRO A 234 7.80 13.92 -11.74
C PRO A 234 7.08 14.52 -12.96
N GLU A 235 7.65 15.56 -13.56
CA GLU A 235 7.07 16.17 -14.76
C GLU A 235 7.20 15.26 -16.00
N ARG A 236 8.16 14.34 -15.97
CA ARG A 236 8.50 13.44 -17.08
C ARG A 236 8.61 12.01 -16.59
N PHE A 237 8.23 11.08 -17.47
CA PHE A 237 8.24 9.65 -17.20
C PHE A 237 9.07 8.92 -18.28
N PRO A 238 10.40 9.05 -18.26
CA PRO A 238 11.26 8.28 -19.16
C PRO A 238 11.02 6.77 -18.97
N ALA A 239 10.87 6.02 -20.07
CA ALA A 239 10.48 4.61 -20.03
C ALA A 239 11.51 3.70 -19.34
N GLU A 240 12.78 4.10 -19.35
CA GLU A 240 13.89 3.43 -18.67
C GLU A 240 13.89 3.59 -17.14
N VAL A 241 13.09 4.53 -16.62
CA VAL A 241 12.85 4.71 -15.17
C VAL A 241 11.45 4.27 -14.79
N TRP A 242 10.46 4.69 -15.59
CA TRP A 242 9.03 4.47 -15.41
C TRP A 242 8.53 3.55 -16.54
N PRO A 243 8.66 2.21 -16.41
CA PRO A 243 8.35 1.29 -17.50
C PRO A 243 6.88 1.32 -17.89
N SER A 244 6.60 0.98 -19.14
CA SER A 244 5.22 0.81 -19.63
C SER A 244 4.81 -0.66 -19.54
N GLY A 245 3.57 -0.87 -19.12
CA GLY A 245 2.89 -2.16 -19.22
C GLY A 245 2.02 -2.25 -20.47
N ARG A 246 1.29 -3.36 -20.61
CA ARG A 246 0.35 -3.54 -21.72
C ARG A 246 -0.81 -2.53 -21.70
N THR A 247 -1.20 -2.05 -20.53
CA THR A 247 -2.27 -1.06 -20.33
C THR A 247 -1.75 0.39 -20.41
N GLY A 248 -0.48 0.58 -20.75
CA GLY A 248 0.20 1.87 -20.82
C GLY A 248 1.20 2.07 -19.68
N GLN A 249 1.70 3.30 -19.58
CA GLN A 249 2.65 3.68 -18.54
C GLN A 249 1.90 4.04 -17.25
N PRO A 250 2.03 3.25 -16.16
CA PRO A 250 1.53 3.67 -14.85
C PRO A 250 2.21 4.98 -14.45
N LYS A 251 1.44 5.87 -13.83
CA LYS A 251 1.94 7.16 -13.34
C LYS A 251 1.70 7.26 -11.85
N PRO A 252 2.65 7.83 -11.09
CA PRO A 252 2.43 8.09 -9.69
C PRO A 252 1.28 9.08 -9.49
N GLU A 253 0.59 8.95 -8.37
CA GLU A 253 -0.48 9.87 -7.99
C GLU A 253 -0.53 10.12 -6.50
N ILE A 254 -0.89 11.36 -6.13
CA ILE A 254 -1.27 11.69 -4.75
C ILE A 254 -2.65 11.08 -4.48
N VAL A 255 -2.75 10.29 -3.41
CA VAL A 255 -3.97 9.56 -3.01
C VAL A 255 -4.57 10.06 -1.69
N ALA A 256 -3.77 10.75 -0.88
CA ALA A 256 -4.21 11.43 0.33
C ALA A 256 -3.50 12.78 0.47
N GLN A 257 -4.22 13.76 0.98
CA GLN A 257 -3.72 15.10 1.26
C GLN A 257 -4.01 15.49 2.70
N GLY A 258 -3.08 16.22 3.30
CA GLY A 258 -3.21 16.85 4.62
C GLY A 258 -3.57 18.33 4.48
N THR A 259 -3.80 18.99 5.61
CA THR A 259 -4.08 20.44 5.65
C THR A 259 -3.22 21.08 6.71
N ASP A 260 -2.43 22.09 6.32
CA ASP A 260 -1.71 22.93 7.28
C ASP A 260 -2.73 23.70 8.13
N LYS A 261 -2.73 23.48 9.45
CA LYS A 261 -3.73 24.03 10.37
C LYS A 261 -3.52 25.48 10.71
N ARG A 262 -2.37 26.07 10.36
CA ARG A 262 -2.11 27.49 10.58
C ARG A 262 -2.69 28.34 9.46
N ASN A 263 -2.62 27.87 8.21
CA ASN A 263 -2.98 28.67 7.04
C ASN A 263 -4.01 28.03 6.09
N GLY A 264 -4.39 26.77 6.30
CA GLY A 264 -5.37 26.04 5.50
C GLY A 264 -4.83 25.49 4.16
N GLN A 265 -3.53 25.56 3.90
CA GLN A 265 -2.91 25.02 2.68
C GLN A 265 -3.05 23.50 2.63
N VAL A 266 -3.41 22.97 1.47
CA VAL A 266 -3.56 21.53 1.23
C VAL A 266 -2.37 21.04 0.39
N TYR A 267 -1.78 19.92 0.79
CA TYR A 267 -0.65 19.32 0.10
C TYR A 267 -0.69 17.78 0.23
N GLY A 268 0.05 17.09 -0.65
CA GLY A 268 0.04 15.63 -0.67
C GLY A 268 0.80 15.02 0.50
N VAL A 269 0.16 14.09 1.22
CA VAL A 269 0.79 13.35 2.33
C VAL A 269 1.10 11.90 1.98
N SER A 270 0.41 11.34 0.98
CA SER A 270 0.73 10.01 0.45
C SER A 270 0.60 9.98 -1.07
N THR A 271 1.67 9.52 -1.72
CA THR A 271 1.78 9.30 -3.16
C THR A 271 2.04 7.83 -3.44
N VAL A 272 1.37 7.27 -4.44
CA VAL A 272 1.53 5.87 -4.84
C VAL A 272 1.98 5.76 -6.27
N TYR A 273 2.73 4.71 -6.59
CA TYR A 273 2.99 4.24 -7.94
C TYR A 273 2.65 2.75 -8.03
N ASP A 274 1.62 2.41 -8.81
CA ASP A 274 1.24 1.03 -9.07
C ASP A 274 2.05 0.45 -10.24
N GLY A 275 3.28 0.02 -9.94
CA GLY A 275 4.19 -0.59 -10.91
C GLY A 275 3.76 -1.97 -11.41
N ALA A 276 2.78 -2.61 -10.77
CA ALA A 276 2.41 -3.99 -11.09
C ALA A 276 1.86 -4.13 -12.52
N ALA A 277 1.18 -3.09 -13.02
CA ALA A 277 0.72 -3.04 -14.41
C ALA A 277 1.87 -3.05 -15.43
N ALA A 278 3.05 -2.57 -15.04
CA ALA A 278 4.28 -2.58 -15.84
C ALA A 278 5.24 -3.72 -15.46
N GLY A 279 4.81 -4.66 -14.61
CA GLY A 279 5.62 -5.80 -14.17
C GLY A 279 6.75 -5.45 -13.20
N VAL A 280 6.72 -4.27 -12.58
CA VAL A 280 7.71 -3.83 -11.58
C VAL A 280 7.08 -3.58 -10.21
N GLY A 281 7.91 -3.35 -9.21
CA GLY A 281 7.48 -3.12 -7.83
C GLY A 281 6.62 -1.87 -7.66
N ARG A 282 5.74 -1.92 -6.66
CA ARG A 282 4.91 -0.79 -6.24
C ARG A 282 5.66 0.11 -5.26
N ILE A 283 5.27 1.37 -5.22
CA ILE A 283 5.91 2.37 -4.34
C ILE A 283 4.83 3.16 -3.61
N VAL A 284 5.04 3.37 -2.31
CA VAL A 284 4.38 4.42 -1.53
C VAL A 284 5.45 5.41 -1.09
N ALA A 285 5.22 6.70 -1.35
CA ALA A 285 5.99 7.79 -0.79
C ALA A 285 5.10 8.55 0.18
N ASP A 286 5.56 8.73 1.40
CA ASP A 286 4.81 9.40 2.46
C ASP A 286 5.55 10.67 2.90
N ALA A 287 4.82 11.74 3.22
CA ALA A 287 5.36 13.07 3.52
C ALA A 287 6.26 13.09 4.77
N THR A 288 5.97 12.27 5.78
CA THR A 288 6.75 12.21 7.02
C THR A 288 6.87 10.78 7.58
N TRP A 289 8.01 10.46 8.20
CA TRP A 289 8.13 9.24 9.01
C TRP A 289 7.37 9.33 10.35
N HIS A 290 6.95 10.52 10.79
CA HIS A 290 6.15 10.69 12.01
C HIS A 290 4.82 9.93 11.95
N HIS A 291 4.28 9.64 10.76
CA HIS A 291 3.10 8.79 10.61
C HIS A 291 3.29 7.32 11.06
N TYR A 292 4.52 6.94 11.39
CA TYR A 292 4.93 5.55 11.62
C TYR A 292 5.66 5.36 12.95
N PHE A 293 6.13 6.43 13.59
CA PHE A 293 6.97 6.33 14.79
C PHE A 293 6.14 6.27 16.07
N ASP A 294 6.68 5.56 17.05
CA ASP A 294 6.01 5.31 18.32
C ASP A 294 5.60 6.60 19.03
N ILE A 295 6.36 7.68 18.86
CA ILE A 295 6.07 8.99 19.45
C ILE A 295 4.67 9.48 19.06
N ASN A 296 4.32 9.44 17.77
CA ASN A 296 3.01 9.84 17.25
C ASN A 296 1.94 8.74 17.33
N LEU A 297 2.32 7.50 17.63
CA LEU A 297 1.36 6.41 17.81
C LEU A 297 0.99 6.20 19.28
N TRP A 298 1.79 6.71 20.21
CA TRP A 298 1.65 6.47 21.65
C TRP A 298 0.34 7.02 22.22
N GLY A 299 -0.09 8.19 21.75
CA GLY A 299 -1.31 8.84 22.23
C GLY A 299 -2.60 8.10 21.87
N PHE A 300 -2.57 7.24 20.85
CA PHE A 300 -3.77 6.54 20.40
C PHE A 300 -4.08 5.30 21.26
N GLN A 301 -5.31 5.28 21.78
CA GLN A 301 -5.76 4.18 22.62
C GLN A 301 -5.72 2.83 21.89
N LYS A 302 -5.11 1.83 22.52
CA LYS A 302 -5.15 0.44 22.04
C LYS A 302 -6.59 -0.08 21.97
N GLY A 303 -7.01 -0.55 20.79
CA GLY A 303 -8.39 -0.96 20.52
C GLY A 303 -9.38 0.21 20.36
N GLY A 304 -8.87 1.45 20.30
CA GLY A 304 -9.64 2.64 19.94
C GLY A 304 -9.77 2.78 18.43
N GLU A 305 -10.77 3.55 17.99
CA GLU A 305 -11.10 3.72 16.56
C GLU A 305 -9.94 4.27 15.73
N VAL A 306 -9.18 5.22 16.29
CA VAL A 306 -8.06 5.86 15.58
C VAL A 306 -6.96 4.85 15.29
N LEU A 307 -6.46 4.15 16.31
CA LEU A 307 -5.42 3.16 16.13
C LEU A 307 -5.90 1.97 15.28
N ASP A 308 -7.17 1.60 15.37
CA ASP A 308 -7.77 0.57 14.49
C ASP A 308 -7.69 0.98 13.02
N LYS A 309 -8.04 2.23 12.66
CA LYS A 309 -7.94 2.74 11.29
C LYS A 309 -6.49 2.80 10.80
N LEU A 310 -5.56 3.27 11.63
CA LEU A 310 -4.13 3.28 11.29
C LEU A 310 -3.58 1.86 11.12
N THR A 311 -3.99 0.93 11.98
CA THR A 311 -3.63 -0.49 11.86
C THR A 311 -4.13 -1.06 10.53
N GLU A 312 -5.36 -0.74 10.11
CA GLU A 312 -5.86 -1.16 8.80
C GLU A 312 -5.06 -0.55 7.65
N TYR A 313 -4.62 0.71 7.75
CA TYR A 313 -3.70 1.30 6.77
C TYR A 313 -2.37 0.55 6.71
N TYR A 314 -1.75 0.23 7.83
CA TYR A 314 -0.46 -0.49 7.84
C TYR A 314 -0.58 -1.91 7.31
N VAL A 315 -1.68 -2.62 7.59
CA VAL A 315 -1.95 -3.94 7.00
C VAL A 315 -2.21 -3.83 5.50
N ASN A 316 -2.99 -2.84 5.07
CA ASN A 316 -3.23 -2.58 3.65
C ASN A 316 -1.92 -2.23 2.93
N LEU A 317 -1.02 -1.47 3.55
CA LEU A 317 0.29 -1.13 3.02
C LEU A 317 1.15 -2.37 2.79
N THR A 318 1.26 -3.23 3.81
CA THR A 318 1.97 -4.52 3.72
C THR A 318 1.39 -5.42 2.63
N LEU A 319 0.07 -5.48 2.47
CA LEU A 319 -0.53 -6.29 1.40
C LEU A 319 -0.38 -5.66 0.02
N TRP A 320 -0.54 -4.34 -0.09
CA TRP A 320 -0.55 -3.63 -1.36
C TRP A 320 0.84 -3.66 -2.02
N LEU A 321 1.89 -3.42 -1.24
CA LEU A 321 3.29 -3.44 -1.70
C LEU A 321 3.83 -4.82 -2.06
N ALA A 322 3.12 -5.91 -1.75
CA ALA A 322 3.58 -7.26 -2.04
C ALA A 322 3.77 -7.48 -3.57
N PRO A 323 4.85 -8.19 -3.98
CA PRO A 323 5.10 -8.49 -5.38
C PRO A 323 4.03 -9.41 -5.97
N LYS A 324 3.87 -9.38 -7.29
CA LYS A 324 2.84 -10.15 -8.01
C LYS A 324 2.86 -11.64 -7.68
N SER A 325 4.05 -12.26 -7.57
CA SER A 325 4.21 -13.68 -7.23
C SER A 325 3.57 -14.01 -5.87
N ILE A 326 3.86 -13.22 -4.85
CA ILE A 326 3.31 -13.40 -3.50
C ILE A 326 1.82 -13.12 -3.46
N LYS A 327 1.33 -12.14 -4.23
CA LYS A 327 -0.11 -11.91 -4.38
C LYS A 327 -0.84 -13.09 -5.00
N LEU A 328 -0.24 -13.80 -5.96
CA LEU A 328 -0.82 -15.02 -6.52
C LEU A 328 -0.92 -16.13 -5.48
N GLU A 329 0.07 -16.27 -4.60
CA GLU A 329 0.01 -17.22 -3.48
C GLU A 329 -1.08 -16.82 -2.46
N VAL A 330 -1.21 -15.53 -2.15
CA VAL A 330 -2.30 -15.01 -1.31
C VAL A 330 -3.67 -15.31 -1.93
N ASN A 331 -3.81 -15.07 -3.24
CA ASN A 331 -5.04 -15.38 -3.97
C ASN A 331 -5.36 -16.88 -3.93
N ALA A 332 -4.35 -17.75 -4.03
CA ALA A 332 -4.54 -19.20 -3.90
C ALA A 332 -5.16 -19.58 -2.55
N GLN A 333 -4.65 -19.00 -1.45
CA GLN A 333 -5.18 -19.22 -0.10
C GLN A 333 -6.63 -18.74 0.03
N LEU A 334 -6.93 -17.56 -0.50
CA LEU A 334 -8.28 -16.99 -0.49
C LEU A 334 -9.27 -17.82 -1.32
N LEU A 335 -8.87 -18.27 -2.51
CA LEU A 335 -9.71 -19.11 -3.37
C LEU A 335 -9.97 -20.49 -2.75
N TYR A 336 -8.94 -21.08 -2.12
CA TYR A 336 -9.12 -22.29 -1.33
C TYR A 336 -10.15 -22.08 -0.22
N TRP A 337 -10.01 -21.02 0.58
CA TRP A 337 -10.96 -20.72 1.64
C TRP A 337 -12.38 -20.50 1.10
N LEU A 338 -12.54 -19.65 0.08
CA LEU A 338 -13.83 -19.38 -0.56
C LEU A 338 -14.51 -20.66 -1.05
N SER A 339 -13.76 -21.54 -1.73
CA SER A 339 -14.30 -22.78 -2.30
C SER A 339 -14.76 -23.81 -1.26
N HIS A 340 -14.34 -23.66 0.01
CA HIS A 340 -14.79 -24.48 1.14
C HIS A 340 -15.79 -23.76 2.06
N ASN A 341 -15.97 -22.45 1.92
CA ASN A 341 -16.90 -21.67 2.73
C ASN A 341 -18.36 -22.11 2.50
N LEU A 342 -19.10 -22.36 3.58
CA LEU A 342 -20.45 -22.93 3.50
C LEU A 342 -21.46 -21.97 2.85
N SER A 343 -21.36 -20.67 3.16
CA SER A 343 -22.24 -19.66 2.57
C SER A 343 -22.07 -19.57 1.06
N LEU A 344 -20.82 -19.70 0.59
CA LEU A 344 -20.55 -19.72 -0.84
C LEU A 344 -21.06 -21.00 -1.50
N ARG A 345 -20.80 -22.17 -0.88
CA ARG A 345 -21.25 -23.47 -1.39
C ARG A 345 -22.77 -23.57 -1.51
N ALA A 346 -23.50 -22.97 -0.58
CA ALA A 346 -24.96 -22.94 -0.61
C ALA A 346 -25.54 -22.23 -1.84
N VAL A 347 -24.81 -21.26 -2.41
CA VAL A 347 -25.26 -20.48 -3.57
C VAL A 347 -24.58 -20.87 -4.89
N LEU A 348 -23.63 -21.81 -4.89
CA LEU A 348 -22.92 -22.24 -6.10
C LEU A 348 -23.81 -22.71 -7.27
N PRO A 349 -24.96 -23.38 -7.05
CA PRO A 349 -25.84 -23.79 -8.15
C PRO A 349 -26.44 -22.63 -8.95
N GLU A 350 -26.50 -21.42 -8.38
CA GLU A 350 -27.03 -20.22 -9.03
C GLU A 350 -26.13 -19.70 -10.17
N GLY A 351 -26.59 -18.74 -10.96
CA GLY A 351 -25.77 -18.05 -11.97
C GLY A 351 -24.58 -17.28 -11.36
N PHE A 352 -23.58 -16.86 -12.16
CA PHE A 352 -22.31 -16.30 -11.64
C PHE A 352 -22.45 -15.13 -10.67
N ARG A 353 -23.48 -14.28 -10.86
CA ARG A 353 -23.71 -13.10 -10.02
C ARG A 353 -23.88 -13.41 -8.54
N VAL A 354 -24.61 -14.48 -8.20
CA VAL A 354 -24.93 -14.76 -6.80
C VAL A 354 -23.69 -15.25 -6.03
N PRO A 355 -22.95 -16.31 -6.47
CA PRO A 355 -21.69 -16.69 -5.85
C PRO A 355 -20.67 -15.57 -5.83
N GLY A 356 -20.54 -14.80 -6.90
CA GLY A 356 -19.57 -13.71 -6.94
C GLY A 356 -19.92 -12.55 -6.00
N SER A 357 -21.19 -12.22 -5.84
CA SER A 357 -21.63 -11.23 -4.83
C SER A 357 -21.34 -11.73 -3.41
N THR A 358 -21.64 -13.01 -3.13
CA THR A 358 -21.35 -13.64 -1.83
C THR A 358 -19.85 -13.66 -1.55
N ALA A 359 -19.03 -14.10 -2.51
CA ALA A 359 -17.59 -14.13 -2.37
C ALA A 359 -17.00 -12.71 -2.20
N ALA A 360 -17.49 -11.72 -2.94
CA ALA A 360 -17.04 -10.34 -2.80
C ALA A 360 -17.38 -9.77 -1.41
N GLY A 361 -18.56 -10.10 -0.87
CA GLY A 361 -18.94 -9.76 0.50
C GLY A 361 -17.98 -10.36 1.54
N LEU A 362 -17.74 -11.67 1.44
CA LEU A 362 -16.81 -12.41 2.30
C LEU A 362 -15.39 -11.83 2.25
N VAL A 363 -14.83 -11.60 1.06
CA VAL A 363 -13.48 -11.05 0.90
C VAL A 363 -13.39 -9.62 1.44
N ARG A 364 -14.37 -8.75 1.18
CA ARG A 364 -14.36 -7.38 1.72
C ARG A 364 -14.32 -7.37 3.25
N GLU A 365 -15.05 -8.29 3.87
CA GLU A 365 -15.13 -8.40 5.31
C GLU A 365 -13.81 -8.88 5.95
N VAL A 366 -13.16 -9.88 5.35
CA VAL A 366 -11.96 -10.49 5.93
C VAL A 366 -10.65 -9.91 5.40
N ALA A 367 -10.64 -9.28 4.23
CA ALA A 367 -9.42 -8.85 3.55
C ALA A 367 -9.48 -7.39 3.04
N GLY A 368 -10.66 -6.78 3.04
CA GLY A 368 -10.86 -5.45 2.48
C GLY A 368 -11.01 -5.43 0.96
N GLN A 369 -11.38 -4.27 0.43
CA GLN A 369 -11.67 -4.10 -0.99
C GLN A 369 -10.40 -4.11 -1.87
N GLY A 370 -9.24 -3.69 -1.36
CA GLY A 370 -7.97 -3.76 -2.09
C GLY A 370 -7.57 -5.19 -2.48
N VAL A 371 -7.70 -6.14 -1.53
CA VAL A 371 -7.43 -7.55 -1.79
C VAL A 371 -8.45 -8.15 -2.76
N LEU A 372 -9.72 -7.75 -2.67
CA LEU A 372 -10.73 -8.12 -3.66
C LEU A 372 -10.34 -7.62 -5.07
N ASP A 373 -9.88 -6.38 -5.19
CA ASP A 373 -9.44 -5.81 -6.46
C ASP A 373 -8.22 -6.56 -7.02
N ASP A 374 -7.30 -7.05 -6.18
CA ASP A 374 -6.17 -7.90 -6.61
C ASP A 374 -6.64 -9.32 -7.03
N LEU A 375 -7.67 -9.87 -6.37
CA LEU A 375 -8.19 -11.22 -6.65
C LEU A 375 -8.88 -11.30 -8.00
N VAL A 376 -9.66 -10.26 -8.31
CA VAL A 376 -10.37 -10.09 -9.58
C VAL A 376 -9.61 -9.20 -10.55
N TRP A 377 -8.35 -8.88 -10.23
CA TRP A 377 -7.53 -8.02 -11.08
C TRP A 377 -7.56 -8.64 -12.47
N PRO A 378 -8.14 -7.94 -13.46
CA PRO A 378 -8.39 -8.53 -14.74
C PRO A 378 -7.05 -9.02 -15.30
N LEU A 379 -7.08 -10.22 -15.89
CA LEU A 379 -6.02 -10.54 -16.82
C LEU A 379 -5.94 -9.44 -17.86
N GLU A 380 -4.73 -9.17 -18.31
CA GLU A 380 -4.48 -8.23 -19.40
C GLU A 380 -5.43 -8.53 -20.58
N GLY A 381 -6.30 -7.57 -20.92
CA GLY A 381 -7.25 -7.67 -22.04
C GLY A 381 -8.66 -8.19 -21.70
N THR A 382 -8.97 -8.45 -20.43
CA THR A 382 -10.34 -8.83 -20.03
C THR A 382 -11.29 -7.62 -20.14
N PRO A 383 -12.49 -7.75 -20.73
CA PRO A 383 -13.45 -6.64 -20.79
C PRO A 383 -13.79 -6.09 -19.40
N ALA A 384 -14.17 -4.80 -19.34
CA ALA A 384 -14.71 -4.22 -18.12
C ALA A 384 -16.07 -4.89 -17.82
N ALA A 385 -16.04 -5.97 -17.05
CA ALA A 385 -17.20 -6.70 -16.58
C ALA A 385 -17.46 -6.39 -15.09
N PRO A 386 -18.72 -6.51 -14.62
CA PRO A 386 -19.03 -6.45 -13.20
C PRO A 386 -18.18 -7.42 -12.38
N VAL A 387 -17.63 -6.95 -11.26
CA VAL A 387 -16.75 -7.73 -10.39
C VAL A 387 -17.43 -9.01 -9.89
N GLU A 388 -18.74 -8.97 -9.67
CA GLU A 388 -19.54 -10.11 -9.22
C GLU A 388 -19.61 -11.21 -10.28
N LEU A 389 -19.59 -10.87 -11.58
CA LEU A 389 -19.56 -11.88 -12.64
C LEU A 389 -18.18 -12.52 -12.76
N LEU A 390 -17.14 -11.69 -12.75
CA LEU A 390 -15.75 -12.13 -12.82
C LEU A 390 -15.41 -13.05 -11.64
N LEU A 391 -15.71 -12.61 -10.41
CA LEU A 391 -15.46 -13.40 -9.22
C LEU A 391 -16.32 -14.67 -9.16
N GLY A 392 -17.57 -14.61 -9.63
CA GLY A 392 -18.44 -15.76 -9.72
C GLY A 392 -17.87 -16.87 -10.61
N GLY A 393 -17.32 -16.49 -11.77
CA GLY A 393 -16.60 -17.41 -12.64
C GLY A 393 -15.35 -18.00 -11.98
N VAL A 394 -14.49 -17.16 -11.38
CA VAL A 394 -13.27 -17.61 -10.68
C VAL A 394 -13.57 -18.57 -9.53
N VAL A 395 -14.57 -18.27 -8.71
CA VAL A 395 -14.98 -19.13 -7.60
C VAL A 395 -15.48 -20.48 -8.09
N LYS A 396 -16.33 -20.51 -9.13
CA LYS A 396 -16.86 -21.76 -9.66
C LYS A 396 -15.76 -22.65 -10.25
N GLU A 397 -14.84 -22.05 -11.01
CA GLU A 397 -13.65 -22.76 -11.51
C GLU A 397 -12.78 -23.28 -10.37
N SER A 398 -12.60 -22.48 -9.30
CA SER A 398 -11.85 -22.88 -8.12
C SER A 398 -12.48 -24.07 -7.42
N VAL A 399 -13.80 -24.05 -7.21
CA VAL A 399 -14.53 -25.17 -6.58
C VAL A 399 -14.46 -26.42 -7.46
N ALA A 400 -14.63 -26.29 -8.78
CA ALA A 400 -14.52 -27.41 -9.71
C ALA A 400 -13.11 -28.03 -9.66
N ALA A 401 -12.06 -27.21 -9.66
CA ALA A 401 -10.68 -27.68 -9.58
C ALA A 401 -10.35 -28.38 -8.25
N LEU A 402 -10.81 -27.82 -7.13
CA LEU A 402 -10.53 -28.36 -5.79
C LEU A 402 -11.42 -29.54 -5.40
N SER A 403 -12.54 -29.76 -6.10
CA SER A 403 -13.40 -30.93 -5.88
C SER A 403 -12.77 -32.24 -6.36
N GLY A 404 -11.63 -32.19 -7.07
CA GLY A 404 -10.96 -33.37 -7.64
C GLY A 404 -9.45 -33.43 -7.48
N ALA A 405 -8.79 -32.50 -6.77
CA ALA A 405 -7.33 -32.36 -6.77
C ALA A 405 -6.70 -32.13 -5.39
N ASP A 406 -5.39 -32.41 -5.32
CA ASP A 406 -4.49 -32.03 -4.23
C ASP A 406 -4.24 -30.50 -4.25
N VAL A 407 -4.25 -29.87 -3.07
CA VAL A 407 -4.05 -28.42 -2.90
C VAL A 407 -2.68 -27.98 -3.43
N GLU A 408 -1.67 -28.83 -3.33
CA GLU A 408 -0.32 -28.52 -3.82
C GLU A 408 -0.22 -28.45 -5.36
N ALA A 409 -1.21 -29.00 -6.07
CA ALA A 409 -1.28 -28.94 -7.54
C ALA A 409 -2.27 -27.87 -8.06
N PHE A 410 -2.78 -26.99 -7.20
CA PHE A 410 -3.76 -25.98 -7.58
C PHE A 410 -3.14 -24.91 -8.50
N ASP A 411 -3.48 -24.98 -9.79
CA ASP A 411 -3.12 -23.98 -10.80
C ASP A 411 -3.94 -22.70 -10.60
N THR A 412 -3.56 -21.90 -9.60
CA THR A 412 -4.22 -20.63 -9.26
C THR A 412 -4.32 -19.71 -10.46
N THR A 413 -3.25 -19.61 -11.24
CA THR A 413 -3.22 -18.73 -12.41
C THR A 413 -4.26 -19.19 -13.41
N GLY A 414 -4.19 -20.44 -13.88
CA GLY A 414 -5.15 -20.96 -14.86
C GLY A 414 -6.59 -20.99 -14.38
N VAL A 415 -6.85 -21.21 -13.09
CA VAL A 415 -8.20 -21.11 -12.50
C VAL A 415 -8.72 -19.67 -12.58
N ILE A 416 -7.91 -18.69 -12.18
CA ILE A 416 -8.27 -17.28 -12.33
C ILE A 416 -8.50 -16.95 -13.80
N GLU A 417 -7.63 -17.40 -14.71
CA GLU A 417 -7.76 -17.10 -16.14
C GLU A 417 -9.06 -17.62 -16.74
N ARG A 418 -9.37 -18.90 -16.50
CA ARG A 418 -10.60 -19.53 -17.00
C ARG A 418 -11.83 -18.89 -16.37
N GLY A 419 -11.78 -18.60 -15.07
CA GLY A 419 -12.90 -17.99 -14.36
C GLY A 419 -13.21 -16.58 -14.82
N LEU A 420 -12.18 -15.74 -15.00
CA LEU A 420 -12.35 -14.39 -15.53
C LEU A 420 -12.90 -14.41 -16.95
N ARG A 421 -12.41 -15.32 -17.79
CA ARG A 421 -12.94 -15.52 -19.16
C ARG A 421 -14.41 -15.92 -19.13
N ALA A 422 -14.77 -16.93 -18.34
CA ALA A 422 -16.15 -17.39 -18.20
C ALA A 422 -17.06 -16.25 -17.71
N GLY A 423 -16.64 -15.49 -16.69
CA GLY A 423 -17.38 -14.34 -16.20
C GLY A 423 -17.59 -13.24 -17.24
N ALA A 424 -16.57 -12.99 -18.08
CA ALA A 424 -16.67 -12.02 -19.17
C ALA A 424 -17.59 -12.52 -20.32
N GLU A 425 -17.56 -13.81 -20.62
CA GLU A 425 -18.44 -14.44 -21.62
C GLU A 425 -19.91 -14.40 -21.18
N GLU A 426 -20.19 -14.66 -19.90
CA GLU A 426 -21.52 -14.51 -19.29
C GLU A 426 -22.02 -13.05 -19.41
N TYR A 427 -21.16 -12.08 -19.06
CA TYR A 427 -21.52 -10.66 -19.21
C TYR A 427 -21.82 -10.28 -20.66
N ALA A 428 -21.03 -10.79 -21.61
CA ALA A 428 -21.26 -10.57 -23.03
C ALA A 428 -22.59 -11.19 -23.48
N ALA A 429 -22.98 -12.35 -22.94
CA ALA A 429 -24.28 -12.97 -23.22
C ALA A 429 -25.43 -12.11 -22.67
N GLU A 430 -25.33 -11.62 -21.43
CA GLU A 430 -26.33 -10.72 -20.84
C GLU A 430 -26.51 -9.43 -21.66
N LEU A 431 -25.41 -8.82 -22.12
CA LEU A 431 -25.46 -7.63 -22.97
C LEU A 431 -26.12 -7.89 -24.32
N ARG A 432 -25.88 -9.06 -24.94
CA ARG A 432 -26.54 -9.43 -26.21
C ARG A 432 -28.04 -9.61 -26.03
N THR A 433 -28.47 -10.26 -24.95
CA THR A 433 -29.90 -10.41 -24.62
C THR A 433 -30.54 -9.03 -24.41
N ALA A 434 -29.92 -8.17 -23.60
CA ALA A 434 -30.44 -6.83 -23.35
C ALA A 434 -30.54 -5.99 -24.64
N LEU A 435 -29.57 -6.11 -25.55
CA LEU A 435 -29.63 -5.43 -26.85
C LEU A 435 -30.78 -5.95 -27.73
N GLY A 436 -30.98 -7.27 -27.79
CA GLY A 436 -32.10 -7.87 -28.52
C GLY A 436 -33.46 -7.42 -27.99
N ASP A 437 -33.60 -7.27 -26.68
CA ASP A 437 -34.83 -6.75 -26.06
C ASP A 437 -35.10 -5.29 -26.44
N VAL A 438 -34.05 -4.47 -26.51
CA VAL A 438 -34.15 -3.06 -26.94
C VAL A 438 -34.53 -2.96 -28.42
N GLU A 439 -33.96 -3.79 -29.28
CA GLU A 439 -34.32 -3.86 -30.70
C GLU A 439 -35.77 -4.31 -30.88
N GLY A 440 -36.22 -5.33 -30.14
CA GLY A 440 -37.62 -5.77 -30.13
C GLY A 440 -38.58 -4.68 -29.63
N LEU A 441 -38.19 -3.91 -28.62
CA LEU A 441 -38.97 -2.77 -28.14
C LEU A 441 -39.07 -1.65 -29.19
N SER A 442 -37.98 -1.38 -29.91
CA SER A 442 -37.94 -0.40 -31.01
C SER A 442 -38.88 -0.81 -32.15
N GLU A 443 -38.91 -2.08 -32.51
CA GLU A 443 -39.85 -2.62 -33.50
C GLU A 443 -41.30 -2.52 -33.02
N PHE A 444 -41.59 -2.86 -31.76
CA PHE A 444 -42.92 -2.76 -31.19
C PHE A 444 -43.45 -1.32 -31.17
N ILE A 445 -42.63 -0.35 -30.75
CA ILE A 445 -42.97 1.08 -30.79
C ILE A 445 -43.22 1.54 -32.24
N SER A 446 -42.38 1.11 -33.18
CA SER A 446 -42.51 1.45 -34.60
C SER A 446 -43.78 0.89 -35.23
N GLN A 447 -44.26 -0.26 -34.76
CA GLN A 447 -45.54 -0.84 -35.19
C GLN A 447 -46.75 -0.13 -34.55
N GLY A 448 -46.65 0.30 -33.28
CA GLY A 448 -47.73 1.00 -32.57
C GLY A 448 -47.95 2.47 -33.00
N ILE A 449 -47.00 3.08 -33.71
CA ILE A 449 -47.10 4.46 -34.24
C ILE A 449 -47.70 4.50 -35.67
N ARG A 450 -47.82 3.35 -36.35
CA ARG A 450 -48.53 3.22 -37.64
C ARG A 450 -49.99 2.91 -37.43
#